data_AF-A0A6G3SQU4-F1
#
_entry.id   AF-A0A6G3SQU4-F1
#
_cell.length_a   1.000
_cell.length_b   1.000
_cell.length_c   1.000
_cell.angle_alpha   90.00
_cell.angle_beta   90.00
_cell.angle_gamma   90.00
#
_symmetry.space_group_name_H-M   'P 1'
#
loop_
_entity.id
_entity.type
_entity.pdbx_description
1 polymer ?
#
loop_
_entity_poly.entity_id
_entity_poly.type
_entity_poly.pdbx_seq_one_letter_code
_entity_poly.pdbx_strand_id
1 'polypeptide(L)'
;MTVLDNRALNRAMLGRQLLLDRADLPVVDAVAHLCGLQAQEPQEPFVGLWSRLTAFDPAALSDLLTGRSVVRTHLMRRTVHLVTADDVLAWRARHDAMLRQRVLGVYRDELKGVDLDALAADARELMADGEPRSAAEIVRALAGRWPGPGPRPLGEMVVAALVPMAQAPPRGLWRAKGGVRNVALSSWLGRPVDPPAPDGADP
;
A
#
# COMPACT_ATOMS: atom_id res chain seq x y z
N MET A 1 21.86 22.56 25.33
CA MET A 1 20.77 22.00 24.50
C MET A 1 19.95 23.14 23.94
N THR A 2 19.89 23.29 22.62
CA THR A 2 18.98 24.25 22.01
C THR A 2 17.56 23.71 22.10
N VAL A 3 16.67 24.40 22.81
CA VAL A 3 15.25 24.04 22.86
C VAL A 3 14.61 24.46 21.52
N LEU A 4 13.99 23.51 20.81
CA LEU A 4 13.27 23.79 19.57
C LEU A 4 11.88 24.34 19.88
N ASP A 5 11.57 25.54 19.39
CA ASP A 5 10.22 26.09 19.46
C ASP A 5 9.30 25.51 18.36
N ASN A 6 8.00 25.83 18.42
CA ASN A 6 7.01 25.34 17.45
C ASN A 6 7.34 25.77 16.01
N ARG A 7 7.93 26.96 15.83
CA ARG A 7 8.28 27.47 14.49
C ARG A 7 9.46 26.67 13.92
N ALA A 8 10.47 26.39 14.74
CA ALA A 8 11.62 25.59 14.39
C ALA A 8 11.20 24.15 14.03
N LEU A 9 10.34 23.52 14.84
CA LEU A 9 9.79 22.19 14.54
C LEU A 9 9.00 22.19 13.22
N ASN A 10 8.16 23.20 13.00
CA ASN A 10 7.38 23.32 11.78
C ASN A 10 8.27 23.50 10.53
N ARG A 11 9.28 24.37 10.58
CA ARG A 11 10.22 24.54 9.47
C ARG A 11 11.06 23.28 9.22
N ALA A 12 11.52 22.63 10.28
CA ALA A 12 12.24 21.36 10.16
C ALA A 12 11.37 20.25 9.54
N MET A 13 10.08 20.19 9.87
CA MET A 13 9.13 19.26 9.26
C MET A 13 8.95 19.57 7.76
N LEU A 14 8.70 20.83 7.40
CA LEU A 14 8.51 21.22 5.99
C LEU A 14 9.77 21.01 5.16
N GLY A 15 10.96 21.26 5.73
CA GLY A 15 12.23 20.98 5.09
C GLY A 15 12.39 19.49 4.79
N ARG A 16 12.12 18.61 5.76
CA ARG A 16 12.10 17.15 5.56
C ARG A 16 10.99 16.64 4.64
N GLN A 17 9.96 17.45 4.40
CA GLN A 17 8.91 17.13 3.43
C GLN A 17 9.18 17.70 2.04
N LEU A 18 10.35 18.32 1.82
CA LEU A 18 10.74 18.96 0.56
C LEU A 18 9.76 20.07 0.14
N LEU A 19 9.23 20.80 1.12
CA LEU A 19 8.20 21.84 0.94
C LEU A 19 8.71 23.27 1.18
N LEU A 20 9.94 23.43 1.70
CA LEU A 20 10.57 24.75 1.79
C LEU A 20 11.27 25.11 0.48
N ASP A 21 11.98 24.13 -0.09
CA ASP A 21 12.70 24.23 -1.35
C ASP A 21 12.43 22.96 -2.16
N ARG A 22 12.35 23.11 -3.48
CA ARG A 22 12.28 21.96 -4.39
C ARG A 22 13.63 21.25 -4.42
N ALA A 23 13.60 19.93 -4.32
CA ALA A 23 14.79 19.10 -4.28
C ALA A 23 15.19 18.60 -5.67
N ASP A 24 16.51 18.52 -5.88
CA ASP A 24 17.10 17.79 -7.01
C ASP A 24 17.36 16.34 -6.58
N LEU A 25 16.31 15.52 -6.62
CA LEU A 25 16.33 14.12 -6.22
C LEU A 25 15.64 13.25 -7.28
N PRO A 26 16.13 12.02 -7.51
CA PRO A 26 15.37 11.00 -8.22
C PRO A 26 14.01 10.75 -7.58
N VAL A 27 12.99 10.45 -8.40
CA VAL A 27 11.61 10.24 -7.93
C VAL A 27 11.52 9.13 -6.89
N VAL A 28 12.22 8.01 -7.09
CA VAL A 28 12.23 6.88 -6.15
C VAL A 28 12.81 7.27 -4.78
N ASP A 29 13.87 8.06 -4.77
CA ASP A 29 14.51 8.53 -3.53
C ASP A 29 13.60 9.52 -2.79
N ALA A 30 12.88 10.37 -3.52
CA ALA A 30 11.88 11.26 -2.93
C ALA A 30 10.72 10.47 -2.31
N VAL A 31 10.25 9.40 -2.97
CA VAL A 31 9.20 8.51 -2.41
C VAL A 31 9.68 7.83 -1.13
N ALA A 32 10.91 7.30 -1.13
CA ALA A 32 11.51 6.69 0.06
C ALA A 32 11.67 7.70 1.20
N HIS A 33 12.22 8.89 0.90
CA HIS A 33 12.45 9.95 1.87
C HIS A 33 11.17 10.42 2.56
N LEU A 34 10.06 10.48 1.82
CA LEU A 34 8.75 10.90 2.33
C LEU A 34 8.02 9.78 3.09
N CYS A 35 8.62 8.59 3.18
CA CYS A 35 7.99 7.37 3.67
C CYS A 35 6.71 7.01 2.90
N GLY A 36 6.74 7.22 1.58
CA GLY A 36 5.61 7.05 0.69
C GLY A 36 4.66 8.26 0.62
N LEU A 37 3.77 8.22 -0.37
CA LEU A 37 2.71 9.21 -0.56
C LEU A 37 1.35 8.51 -0.54
N GLN A 38 0.35 9.16 0.01
CA GLN A 38 -1.02 8.68 -0.11
C GLN A 38 -1.42 8.67 -1.60
N ALA A 39 -2.04 7.57 -2.06
CA ALA A 39 -2.35 7.32 -3.45
C ALA A 39 -3.75 6.70 -3.64
N GLN A 40 -4.72 7.09 -2.78
CA GLN A 40 -6.12 6.67 -2.89
C GLN A 40 -6.74 7.24 -4.16
N GLU A 41 -6.49 8.53 -4.42
CA GLU A 41 -6.68 9.13 -5.73
C GLU A 41 -5.37 8.96 -6.54
N PRO A 42 -5.38 8.17 -7.63
CA PRO A 42 -4.20 7.88 -8.44
C PRO A 42 -3.33 9.06 -8.84
N GLN A 43 -3.91 10.25 -9.05
CA GLN A 43 -3.15 11.40 -9.54
C GLN A 43 -2.49 12.24 -8.44
N GLU A 44 -2.89 12.08 -7.17
CA GLU A 44 -2.35 12.86 -6.05
C GLU A 44 -0.82 12.74 -5.87
N PRO A 45 -0.20 11.53 -5.98
CA PRO A 45 1.25 11.40 -5.88
C PRO A 45 2.02 12.23 -6.93
N PHE A 46 1.49 12.35 -8.15
CA PHE A 46 2.13 13.14 -9.21
C PHE A 46 2.15 14.62 -8.86
N VAL A 47 1.03 15.16 -8.34
CA VAL A 47 0.97 16.55 -7.88
C VAL A 47 1.89 16.74 -6.67
N GLY A 48 1.88 15.79 -5.72
CA GLY A 48 2.72 15.82 -4.54
C GLY A 48 4.22 15.86 -4.86
N LEU A 49 4.67 15.04 -5.81
CA LEU A 49 6.07 15.00 -6.25
C LEU A 49 6.41 16.22 -7.12
N TRP A 50 5.50 16.64 -8.01
CA TRP A 50 5.67 17.86 -8.79
C TRP A 50 5.92 19.09 -7.92
N SER A 51 5.23 19.21 -6.78
CA SER A 51 5.43 20.35 -5.85
C SER A 51 6.77 20.31 -5.11
N ARG A 52 7.41 19.14 -5.03
CA ARG A 52 8.59 18.88 -4.18
C ARG A 52 9.90 18.76 -4.96
N LEU A 53 9.83 18.46 -6.25
CA LEU A 53 11.01 18.18 -7.08
C LEU A 53 11.21 19.26 -8.14
N THR A 54 12.47 19.57 -8.43
CA THR A 54 12.85 20.61 -9.40
C THR A 54 12.52 20.20 -10.83
N ALA A 55 12.83 18.96 -11.21
CA ALA A 55 12.63 18.42 -12.56
C ALA A 55 11.74 17.16 -12.57
N PHE A 56 10.53 17.27 -12.01
CA PHE A 56 9.60 16.13 -11.99
C PHE A 56 9.00 15.84 -13.37
N ASP A 57 9.22 14.63 -13.86
CA ASP A 57 8.52 14.06 -15.01
C ASP A 57 7.51 12.98 -14.55
N PRO A 58 6.20 13.15 -14.83
CA PRO A 58 5.19 12.11 -14.59
C PRO A 58 5.47 10.77 -15.27
N ALA A 59 6.17 10.76 -16.41
CA ALA A 59 6.55 9.51 -17.08
C ALA A 59 7.50 8.69 -16.20
N ALA A 60 8.48 9.32 -15.54
CA ALA A 60 9.41 8.65 -14.64
C ALA A 60 8.70 7.90 -13.49
N LEU A 61 7.65 8.50 -12.89
CA LEU A 61 6.86 7.79 -11.87
C LEU A 61 6.04 6.63 -12.47
N SER A 62 5.50 6.82 -13.68
CA SER A 62 4.75 5.77 -14.37
C SER A 62 5.64 4.58 -14.74
N ASP A 63 6.89 4.84 -15.12
CA ASP A 63 7.91 3.83 -15.41
C ASP A 63 8.30 3.09 -14.14
N LEU A 64 8.48 3.77 -13.00
CA LEU A 64 8.76 3.13 -11.71
C LEU A 64 7.61 2.22 -11.24
N LEU A 65 6.36 2.59 -11.51
CA LEU A 65 5.18 1.75 -11.22
C LEU A 65 5.12 0.52 -12.11
N THR A 66 5.43 0.68 -13.40
CA THR A 66 5.42 -0.43 -14.38
C THR A 66 6.61 -1.37 -14.17
N GLY A 67 7.78 -0.81 -13.88
CA GLY A 67 9.01 -1.52 -13.50
C GLY A 67 9.02 -2.04 -12.07
N ARG A 68 7.95 -1.82 -11.30
CA ARG A 68 7.70 -2.38 -9.96
C ARG A 68 8.64 -1.88 -8.85
N SER A 69 9.48 -0.89 -9.12
CA SER A 69 10.34 -0.25 -8.11
C SER A 69 9.53 0.62 -7.14
N VAL A 70 8.34 1.04 -7.57
CA VAL A 70 7.34 1.72 -6.75
C VAL A 70 6.04 0.93 -6.81
N VAL A 71 5.37 0.81 -5.67
CA VAL A 71 4.19 -0.05 -5.49
C VAL A 71 3.05 0.74 -4.86
N ARG A 72 1.83 0.48 -5.33
CA ARG A 72 0.59 0.96 -4.71
C ARG A 72 -0.03 -0.14 -3.86
N THR A 73 -0.23 0.07 -2.57
CA THR A 73 -0.79 -0.94 -1.64
C THR A 73 -1.64 -0.28 -0.56
N HIS A 74 -2.57 -1.02 0.07
CA HIS A 74 -3.08 -0.61 1.37
C HIS A 74 -1.96 -0.65 2.41
N LEU A 75 -1.82 0.45 3.16
CA LEU A 75 -0.81 0.57 4.21
C LEU A 75 -1.36 1.42 5.36
N MET A 76 -0.72 2.54 5.73
CA MET A 76 -1.11 3.37 6.86
C MET A 76 -2.61 3.69 6.85
N ARG A 77 -3.29 3.50 7.98
CA ARG A 77 -4.72 3.81 8.17
C ARG A 77 -5.66 3.12 7.16
N ARG A 78 -5.26 2.02 6.52
CA ARG A 78 -6.01 1.29 5.47
C ARG A 78 -6.30 2.12 4.23
N THR A 79 -5.50 3.15 3.92
CA THR A 79 -5.60 3.84 2.62
C THR A 79 -4.51 3.34 1.69
N VAL A 80 -4.74 3.52 0.38
CA VAL A 80 -3.72 3.20 -0.62
C VAL A 80 -2.56 4.19 -0.50
N HIS A 81 -1.34 3.68 -0.46
CA HIS A 81 -0.10 4.44 -0.47
C HIS A 81 0.77 3.98 -1.64
N LEU A 82 1.54 4.91 -2.18
CA LEU A 82 2.61 4.72 -3.13
C LEU A 82 3.93 4.76 -2.36
N VAL A 83 4.65 3.65 -2.37
CA VAL A 83 5.89 3.41 -1.60
C VAL A 83 6.91 2.70 -2.49
N THR A 84 8.18 2.68 -2.10
CA THR A 84 9.17 1.86 -2.82
C THR A 84 8.92 0.37 -2.60
N ALA A 85 9.47 -0.47 -3.49
CA ALA A 85 9.41 -1.93 -3.35
C ALA A 85 10.07 -2.41 -2.04
N ASP A 86 11.21 -1.84 -1.66
CA ASP A 86 11.90 -2.22 -0.44
C ASP A 86 11.14 -1.78 0.82
N ASP A 87 10.60 -0.55 0.83
CA ASP A 87 9.81 -0.06 1.96
C ASP A 87 8.54 -0.88 2.18
N VAL A 88 7.83 -1.26 1.11
CA VAL A 88 6.62 -2.08 1.29
C VAL A 88 6.96 -3.46 1.85
N LEU A 89 8.06 -4.08 1.42
CA LEU A 89 8.48 -5.39 1.90
C LEU A 89 8.93 -5.32 3.36
N ALA A 90 9.61 -4.25 3.76
CA ALA A 90 9.97 -4.03 5.15
C ALA A 90 8.73 -3.70 6.02
N TRP A 91 7.85 -2.79 5.60
CA TRP A 91 6.84 -2.21 6.48
C TRP A 91 5.51 -2.95 6.51
N ARG A 92 5.17 -3.73 5.48
CA ARG A 92 3.82 -4.27 5.34
C ARG A 92 3.41 -5.16 6.52
N ALA A 93 4.29 -6.00 7.05
CA ALA A 93 3.99 -6.85 8.22
C ALA A 93 3.66 -6.03 9.48
N ARG A 94 4.35 -4.89 9.69
CA ARG A 94 4.11 -3.98 10.82
C ARG A 94 2.70 -3.40 10.83
N HIS A 95 2.01 -3.42 9.68
CA HIS A 95 0.66 -2.88 9.52
C HIS A 95 -0.43 -3.96 9.56
N ASP A 96 -0.11 -5.26 9.64
CA ASP A 96 -1.09 -6.35 9.57
C ASP A 96 -2.20 -6.23 10.61
N ALA A 97 -1.81 -6.05 11.89
CA ALA A 97 -2.76 -5.93 12.98
C ALA A 97 -3.71 -4.75 12.78
N MET A 98 -3.17 -3.58 12.40
CA MET A 98 -3.95 -2.37 12.15
C MET A 98 -4.90 -2.55 10.96
N LEU A 99 -4.45 -3.16 9.86
CA LEU A 99 -5.29 -3.40 8.68
C LEU A 99 -6.44 -4.34 9.01
N ARG A 100 -6.18 -5.47 9.70
CA ARG A 100 -7.22 -6.41 10.15
C ARG A 100 -8.22 -5.72 11.08
N GLN A 101 -7.73 -4.96 12.07
CA GLN A 101 -8.59 -4.20 13.00
C GLN A 101 -9.45 -3.17 12.28
N ARG A 102 -8.93 -2.46 11.27
CA ARG A 102 -9.72 -1.48 10.50
C ARG A 102 -10.83 -2.13 9.69
N VAL A 103 -10.67 -3.35 9.19
CA VAL A 103 -11.74 -4.08 8.51
C VAL A 103 -12.78 -4.58 9.53
N LEU A 104 -12.33 -5.22 10.62
CA LEU A 104 -13.20 -5.71 11.68
C LEU A 104 -13.97 -4.61 12.42
N GLY A 105 -13.44 -3.39 12.48
CA GLY A 105 -14.15 -2.25 13.04
C GLY A 105 -15.39 -1.86 12.23
N VAL A 106 -15.43 -2.19 10.94
CA VAL A 106 -16.56 -1.88 10.04
C VAL A 106 -17.48 -3.09 9.87
N TYR A 107 -16.91 -4.30 9.72
CA TYR A 107 -17.63 -5.51 9.35
C TYR A 107 -17.62 -6.58 10.43
N ARG A 108 -17.69 -6.16 11.70
CA ARG A 108 -17.55 -7.06 12.85
C ARG A 108 -18.58 -8.19 12.81
N ASP A 109 -19.83 -7.85 12.54
CA ASP A 109 -20.95 -8.79 12.64
C ASP A 109 -20.96 -9.75 11.45
N GLU A 110 -20.65 -9.27 10.25
CA GLU A 110 -20.57 -10.08 9.04
C GLU A 110 -19.35 -11.02 9.01
N LEU A 111 -18.30 -10.71 9.76
CA LEU A 111 -17.10 -11.53 9.88
C LEU A 111 -17.06 -12.35 11.19
N LYS A 112 -18.15 -12.33 11.97
CA LYS A 112 -18.22 -13.07 13.24
C LYS A 112 -18.13 -14.57 12.99
N GLY A 113 -17.20 -15.24 13.67
CA GLY A 113 -17.00 -16.69 13.57
C GLY A 113 -16.26 -17.14 12.31
N VAL A 114 -15.77 -16.21 11.48
CA VAL A 114 -14.92 -16.53 10.34
C VAL A 114 -13.52 -16.85 10.85
N ASP A 115 -12.99 -18.01 10.48
CA ASP A 115 -11.58 -18.32 10.66
C ASP A 115 -10.75 -17.51 9.66
N LEU A 116 -10.20 -16.39 10.14
CA LEU A 116 -9.44 -15.47 9.31
C LEU A 116 -8.08 -16.01 8.88
N ASP A 117 -7.56 -17.04 9.53
CA ASP A 117 -6.26 -17.63 9.19
C ASP A 117 -6.44 -18.69 8.09
N ALA A 118 -7.49 -19.52 8.19
CA ALA A 118 -7.90 -20.39 7.09
C ALA A 118 -8.32 -19.58 5.84
N LEU A 119 -9.05 -18.47 6.02
CA LEU A 119 -9.39 -17.57 4.91
C LEU A 119 -8.14 -16.97 4.26
N ALA A 120 -7.14 -16.60 5.06
CA ALA A 120 -5.88 -16.08 4.55
C ALA A 120 -5.10 -17.14 3.76
N ALA A 121 -5.12 -18.40 4.19
CA ALA A 121 -4.49 -19.51 3.46
C ALA A 121 -5.15 -19.73 2.09
N ASP A 122 -6.47 -19.85 2.05
CA ASP A 122 -7.27 -20.00 0.83
C ASP A 122 -7.07 -18.83 -0.14
N ALA A 123 -7.01 -17.61 0.38
CA ALA A 123 -6.79 -16.42 -0.43
C ALA A 123 -5.35 -16.34 -0.97
N ARG A 124 -4.34 -16.75 -0.20
CA ARG A 124 -2.95 -16.81 -0.69
C ARG A 124 -2.78 -17.86 -1.78
N GLU A 125 -3.41 -19.03 -1.64
CA GLU A 125 -3.45 -20.07 -2.65
C GLU A 125 -4.04 -19.54 -3.97
N LEU A 126 -5.20 -18.87 -3.91
CA LEU A 126 -5.84 -18.27 -5.08
C LEU A 126 -4.93 -17.27 -5.82
N MET A 127 -4.15 -16.49 -5.07
CA MET A 127 -3.32 -15.42 -5.60
C MET A 127 -1.90 -15.87 -5.98
N ALA A 128 -1.55 -17.14 -5.74
CA ALA A 128 -0.20 -17.67 -5.93
C ALA A 128 0.25 -17.67 -7.40
N ASP A 129 -0.69 -17.77 -8.34
CA ASP A 129 -0.43 -17.72 -9.78
C ASP A 129 0.08 -16.35 -10.28
N GLY A 130 0.00 -15.31 -9.44
CA GLY A 130 0.44 -13.97 -9.79
C GLY A 130 -0.51 -13.21 -10.71
N GLU A 131 -1.68 -13.76 -11.04
CA GLU A 131 -2.65 -13.12 -11.91
C GLU A 131 -3.33 -11.94 -11.20
N PRO A 132 -3.22 -10.69 -11.71
CA PRO A 132 -3.89 -9.55 -11.12
C PRO A 132 -5.41 -9.68 -11.23
N ARG A 133 -6.15 -9.52 -10.13
CA ARG A 133 -7.62 -9.73 -10.05
C ARG A 133 -8.38 -8.54 -9.48
N SER A 134 -9.61 -8.33 -9.92
CA SER A 134 -10.52 -7.40 -9.25
C SER A 134 -11.01 -7.98 -7.91
N ALA A 135 -11.48 -7.12 -7.00
CA ALA A 135 -12.07 -7.61 -5.75
C ALA A 135 -13.28 -8.53 -5.99
N ALA A 136 -14.07 -8.26 -7.04
CA ALA A 136 -15.21 -9.09 -7.41
C ALA A 136 -14.81 -10.48 -7.90
N GLU A 137 -13.70 -10.60 -8.64
CA GLU A 137 -13.15 -11.89 -9.07
C GLU A 137 -12.64 -12.70 -7.88
N ILE A 138 -11.91 -12.06 -6.97
CA ILE A 138 -11.42 -12.70 -5.73
C ILE A 138 -12.59 -13.24 -4.91
N VAL A 139 -13.61 -12.41 -4.68
CA VAL A 139 -14.81 -12.79 -3.93
C VAL A 139 -15.53 -13.95 -4.60
N ARG A 140 -15.73 -13.91 -5.93
CA ARG A 140 -16.40 -14.98 -6.66
C ARG A 140 -15.67 -16.31 -6.53
N ALA A 141 -14.34 -16.30 -6.56
CA ALA A 141 -13.53 -17.50 -6.43
C ALA A 141 -13.56 -18.08 -4.99
N LEU A 142 -13.74 -17.24 -3.97
CA LEU A 142 -13.76 -17.66 -2.57
C LEU A 142 -15.17 -17.94 -2.03
N ALA A 143 -16.23 -17.39 -2.64
CA ALA A 143 -17.59 -17.42 -2.11
C ALA A 143 -18.14 -18.84 -1.86
N GLY A 144 -17.71 -19.84 -2.65
CA GLY A 144 -18.13 -21.23 -2.46
C GLY A 144 -17.60 -21.86 -1.16
N ARG A 145 -16.35 -21.52 -0.78
CA ARG A 145 -15.71 -21.98 0.48
C ARG A 145 -16.10 -21.12 1.68
N TRP A 146 -16.43 -19.85 1.44
CA TRP A 146 -16.72 -18.85 2.47
C TRP A 146 -18.11 -18.21 2.29
N PRO A 147 -19.21 -18.96 2.46
CA PRO A 147 -20.56 -18.45 2.23
C PRO A 147 -21.08 -17.56 3.36
N GLY A 148 -20.44 -17.60 4.54
CA GLY A 148 -20.89 -16.85 5.73
C GLY A 148 -20.81 -15.33 5.57
N PRO A 149 -19.63 -14.76 5.25
CA PRO A 149 -19.50 -13.33 5.03
C PRO A 149 -20.17 -12.89 3.72
N GLY A 150 -20.75 -11.69 3.73
CA GLY A 150 -21.20 -11.06 2.49
C GLY A 150 -20.04 -10.76 1.51
N PRO A 151 -20.33 -10.60 0.20
CA PRO A 151 -19.32 -10.32 -0.82
C PRO A 151 -18.37 -9.15 -0.49
N ARG A 152 -18.93 -8.07 0.08
CA ARG A 152 -18.18 -6.85 0.39
C ARG A 152 -17.23 -7.05 1.59
N PRO A 153 -17.68 -7.53 2.77
CA PRO A 153 -16.79 -7.90 3.88
C PRO A 153 -15.67 -8.87 3.49
N LEU A 154 -16.01 -9.92 2.72
CA LEU A 154 -15.04 -10.92 2.26
C LEU A 154 -13.93 -10.27 1.42
N GLY A 155 -14.32 -9.47 0.42
CA GLY A 155 -13.37 -8.78 -0.45
C GLY A 155 -12.49 -7.78 0.30
N GLU A 156 -13.06 -6.97 1.20
CA GLU A 156 -12.31 -5.99 1.99
C GLU A 156 -11.32 -6.68 2.94
N MET A 157 -11.72 -7.76 3.62
CA MET A 157 -10.83 -8.51 4.51
C MET A 157 -9.65 -9.12 3.75
N VAL A 158 -9.92 -9.78 2.61
CA VAL A 158 -8.87 -10.41 1.81
C VAL A 158 -7.91 -9.38 1.20
N VAL A 159 -8.46 -8.34 0.54
CA VAL A 159 -7.65 -7.38 -0.25
C VAL A 159 -6.93 -6.36 0.63
N ALA A 160 -7.57 -5.88 1.71
CA ALA A 160 -7.00 -4.81 2.52
C ALA A 160 -6.18 -5.33 3.72
N ALA A 161 -6.38 -6.57 4.17
CA ALA A 161 -5.79 -7.06 5.42
C ALA A 161 -5.04 -8.39 5.31
N LEU A 162 -5.67 -9.46 4.85
CA LEU A 162 -5.11 -10.83 4.99
C LEU A 162 -4.00 -11.15 4.00
N VAL A 163 -4.12 -10.68 2.77
CA VAL A 163 -3.10 -10.88 1.74
C VAL A 163 -2.36 -9.56 1.53
N PRO A 164 -1.02 -9.56 1.62
CA PRO A 164 -0.21 -8.43 1.18
C PRO A 164 -0.37 -8.24 -0.34
N MET A 165 -1.08 -7.20 -0.77
CA MET A 165 -1.45 -6.97 -2.17
C MET A 165 -0.82 -5.70 -2.74
N ALA A 166 -0.38 -5.75 -3.99
CA ALA A 166 -0.11 -4.59 -4.84
C ALA A 166 -1.28 -4.30 -5.77
N GLN A 167 -1.50 -3.04 -6.13
CA GLN A 167 -2.38 -2.63 -7.22
C GLN A 167 -1.57 -2.51 -8.51
N ALA A 168 -1.80 -3.42 -9.45
CA ALA A 168 -1.12 -3.43 -10.74
C ALA A 168 -1.60 -2.25 -11.64
N PRO A 169 -0.71 -1.69 -12.47
CA PRO A 169 -1.08 -0.77 -13.56
C PRO A 169 -2.14 -1.38 -14.50
N PRO A 170 -2.88 -0.56 -15.28
CA PRO A 170 -2.60 0.84 -15.61
C PRO A 170 -3.19 1.87 -14.62
N ARG A 171 -4.03 1.44 -13.67
CA ARG A 171 -4.55 2.38 -12.65
C ARG A 171 -3.39 2.87 -11.77
N GLY A 172 -3.17 4.18 -11.71
CA GLY A 172 -2.02 4.75 -11.00
C GLY A 172 -1.00 5.38 -11.92
N LEU A 173 -1.02 5.07 -13.22
CA LEU A 173 -0.16 5.75 -14.19
C LEU A 173 -0.70 7.15 -14.49
N TRP A 174 0.17 8.02 -14.98
CA TRP A 174 -0.17 9.41 -15.28
C TRP A 174 -1.29 9.49 -16.31
N ARG A 175 -2.42 10.11 -15.92
CA ARG A 175 -3.62 10.30 -16.77
C ARG A 175 -4.18 9.02 -17.41
N ALA A 176 -3.78 7.84 -16.93
CA ALA A 176 -4.32 6.57 -17.39
C ALA A 176 -5.58 6.20 -16.61
N LYS A 177 -6.53 5.57 -17.30
CA LYS A 177 -7.75 5.01 -16.70
C LYS A 177 -7.62 3.50 -16.54
N GLY A 178 -8.18 2.97 -15.46
CA GLY A 178 -8.18 1.54 -15.19
C GLY A 178 -8.91 1.21 -13.89
N GLY A 179 -9.49 0.01 -13.85
CA GLY A 179 -9.99 -0.58 -12.60
C GLY A 179 -8.85 -1.02 -11.69
N VAL A 180 -9.14 -1.25 -10.42
CA VAL A 180 -8.17 -1.84 -9.49
C VAL A 180 -7.95 -3.31 -9.84
N ARG A 181 -6.70 -3.70 -10.06
CA ARG A 181 -6.25 -5.09 -10.19
C ARG A 181 -5.28 -5.38 -9.05
N ASN A 182 -5.63 -6.31 -8.17
CA ASN A 182 -4.84 -6.70 -7.02
C ASN A 182 -4.03 -7.94 -7.35
N VAL A 183 -2.75 -7.95 -6.98
CA VAL A 183 -1.83 -9.07 -7.12
C VAL A 183 -1.06 -9.23 -5.83
N ALA A 184 -0.72 -10.47 -5.43
CA ALA A 184 0.07 -10.68 -4.21
C ALA A 184 1.46 -10.01 -4.35
N LEU A 185 1.90 -9.30 -3.31
CA LEU A 185 3.22 -8.64 -3.28
C LEU A 185 4.35 -9.63 -3.55
N SER A 186 4.24 -10.85 -3.02
CA SER A 186 5.24 -11.91 -3.22
C SER A 186 5.42 -12.29 -4.69
N SER A 187 4.33 -12.48 -5.42
CA SER A 187 4.37 -12.82 -6.85
C SER A 187 4.73 -11.59 -7.70
N TRP A 188 4.32 -10.40 -7.28
CA TRP A 188 4.60 -9.15 -8.00
C TRP A 188 6.07 -8.74 -7.93
N LEU A 189 6.69 -8.85 -6.75
CA LEU A 189 8.06 -8.42 -6.47
C LEU A 189 9.07 -9.58 -6.47
N GLY A 190 8.62 -10.82 -6.57
CA GLY A 190 9.48 -12.02 -6.59
C GLY A 190 10.10 -12.37 -5.23
N ARG A 191 9.73 -11.69 -4.15
CA ARG A 191 10.17 -11.97 -2.77
C ARG A 191 9.04 -11.71 -1.76
N PRO A 192 8.96 -12.48 -0.67
CA PRO A 192 7.93 -12.28 0.34
C PRO A 192 8.16 -10.98 1.13
N VAL A 193 7.09 -10.49 1.77
CA VAL A 193 7.16 -9.44 2.79
C VAL A 193 8.04 -9.93 3.94
N ASP A 194 8.89 -9.04 4.46
CA ASP A 194 9.79 -9.37 5.56
C ASP A 194 8.97 -9.65 6.84
N PRO A 195 9.38 -10.61 7.67
CA PRO A 195 8.69 -10.87 8.93
C PRO A 195 8.74 -9.62 9.83
N PRO A 196 7.78 -9.47 10.76
CA PRO A 196 7.85 -8.40 11.75
C PRO A 196 9.18 -8.51 12.51
N ALA A 197 9.76 -7.36 12.84
CA ALA A 197 10.92 -7.32 13.71
C ALA A 197 10.58 -7.99 15.07
N PRO A 198 11.55 -8.64 15.73
CA PRO A 198 11.34 -9.18 17.07
C PRO A 198 10.84 -8.10 18.04
N ASP A 199 10.02 -8.49 19.01
CA ASP A 199 9.52 -7.57 20.03
C ASP A 199 10.68 -6.85 20.74
N GLY A 200 10.59 -5.52 20.84
CA GLY A 200 11.60 -4.67 21.47
C GLY A 200 12.74 -4.20 20.55
N ALA A 201 12.75 -4.59 19.28
CA ALA A 201 13.63 -4.01 18.26
C ALA A 201 12.93 -2.82 17.58
N ASP A 202 12.84 -1.69 18.29
CA ASP A 202 12.67 -0.39 17.62
C ASP A 202 14.08 0.07 17.19
N PRO A 203 14.31 0.46 15.93
CA PRO A 203 15.58 1.04 15.52
C PRO A 203 15.90 2.36 16.23
#